data_AF-Q9SX07-F1
#
_entry.id   AF-Q9SX07-F1
#
_cell.length_a   1.000
_cell.length_b   1.000
_cell.length_c   1.000
_cell.angle_alpha   90.00
_cell.angle_beta   90.00
_cell.angle_gamma   90.00
#
_symmetry.space_group_name_H-M   'P 1'
#
loop_
_entity.id
_entity.type
_entity.pdbx_description
1 polymer ?
#
loop_
_entity_poly.entity_id
_entity_poly.type
_entity_poly.pdbx_seq_one_letter_code
_entity_poly.pdbx_strand_id
1 'polypeptide(L)'
;LNSRYGFYSKTRNWALNVATPLTTLQSPSEEDTERFDPGAPPPFNLADIRAAIPKHCWVKNPWMSMSYVVRDVAIVFGLAAVAAYFNNWLLWPLYWFAQGTMFWALFVLGHDCGHGSFSNDPRLNSVAGHLLHSSILVPYHGWISHRTHHQNHGHVENDESWH
;
A
#
# COMPACT_ATOMS: atom_id res chain seq x y z
N LEU A 1 0.67 2.06 -54.47
CA LEU A 1 0.11 2.76 -53.29
C LEU A 1 -0.34 1.68 -52.29
N ASN A 2 0.56 1.20 -51.43
CA ASN A 2 0.26 0.11 -50.50
C ASN A 2 0.47 0.60 -49.08
N SER A 3 -0.63 0.82 -48.36
CA SER A 3 -0.68 1.33 -47.00
C SER A 3 -0.28 0.22 -46.02
N ARG A 4 0.81 0.43 -45.27
CA ARG A 4 1.21 -0.44 -44.16
C ARG A 4 0.74 0.20 -42.85
N TYR A 5 -0.37 -0.28 -42.30
CA TYR A 5 -0.71 -0.04 -40.90
C TYR A 5 0.09 -1.03 -40.04
N GLY A 6 1.12 -0.54 -39.36
CA GLY A 6 1.89 -1.28 -38.37
C GLY A 6 1.14 -1.29 -37.04
N PHE A 7 0.64 -2.46 -36.65
CA PHE A 7 0.10 -2.70 -35.31
C PHE A 7 1.29 -2.85 -34.33
N TYR A 8 1.55 -1.83 -33.51
CA TYR A 8 2.53 -1.91 -32.43
C TYR A 8 1.97 -2.80 -31.31
N SER A 9 2.30 -4.09 -31.32
CA SER A 9 2.12 -4.98 -30.18
C SER A 9 3.22 -4.68 -29.16
N LYS A 10 2.88 -4.03 -28.05
CA LYS A 10 3.79 -3.82 -26.92
C LYS A 10 3.81 -5.09 -26.08
N THR A 11 4.63 -6.07 -26.46
CA THR A 11 4.91 -7.24 -25.63
C THR A 11 5.60 -6.79 -24.34
N ARG A 12 4.89 -6.92 -23.21
CA ARG A 12 5.46 -6.72 -21.88
C ARG A 12 6.25 -7.98 -21.51
N ASN A 13 7.56 -7.92 -21.65
CA ASN A 13 8.46 -8.93 -21.11
C ASN A 13 8.56 -8.75 -19.59
N TRP A 14 7.90 -9.62 -18.83
CA TRP A 14 7.97 -9.74 -17.37
C TRP A 14 9.13 -10.65 -16.94
N ALA A 15 10.22 -10.68 -17.71
CA ALA A 15 11.41 -11.42 -17.35
C ALA A 15 12.07 -10.75 -16.12
N LEU A 16 11.88 -11.37 -14.96
CA LEU A 16 12.66 -11.13 -13.75
C LEU A 16 14.12 -11.51 -14.05
N ASN A 17 14.93 -10.52 -14.44
CA ASN A 17 16.39 -10.68 -14.51
C ASN A 17 16.98 -10.64 -13.10
N VAL A 18 16.73 -11.68 -12.31
CA VAL A 18 17.51 -11.99 -11.12
C VAL A 18 18.66 -12.89 -11.58
N ALA A 19 19.66 -12.29 -12.21
CA ALA A 19 20.92 -12.98 -12.49
C ALA A 19 21.69 -13.10 -11.17
N THR A 20 21.41 -14.15 -10.40
CA THR A 20 22.34 -14.61 -9.38
C THR A 20 23.63 -15.07 -10.07
N PRO A 21 24.82 -14.75 -9.54
CA PRO A 21 26.06 -15.34 -10.03
C PRO A 21 25.94 -16.86 -9.95
N LEU A 22 26.28 -17.54 -11.06
CA LEU A 22 26.24 -18.99 -11.15
C LEU A 22 27.41 -19.55 -10.32
N THR A 23 27.17 -19.76 -9.02
CA THR A 23 28.03 -20.61 -8.21
C THR A 23 27.90 -22.01 -8.79
N THR A 24 28.99 -22.50 -9.40
CA THR A 24 29.09 -23.83 -9.99
C THR A 24 28.73 -24.88 -8.95
N LEU A 25 27.51 -25.42 -9.00
CA LEU A 25 27.13 -26.58 -8.20
C LEU A 25 27.89 -27.79 -8.75
N GLN A 26 28.90 -28.21 -8.00
CA GLN A 26 29.55 -29.49 -8.17
C GLN A 26 28.49 -30.61 -7.99
N SER A 27 28.61 -31.67 -8.80
CA SER A 27 27.72 -32.84 -8.86
C SER A 27 27.20 -33.33 -7.50
N PRO A 28 25.95 -33.84 -7.41
CA PRO A 28 25.30 -34.14 -6.15
C PRO A 28 25.96 -35.35 -5.48
N SER A 29 26.68 -35.12 -4.39
CA SER A 29 26.88 -36.15 -3.38
C SER A 29 25.59 -36.29 -2.58
N GLU A 30 25.10 -37.52 -2.52
CA GLU A 30 23.97 -37.93 -1.71
C GLU A 30 24.28 -37.72 -0.22
N GLU A 31 23.95 -36.56 0.35
CA GLU A 31 23.71 -36.28 1.78
C GLU A 31 23.74 -34.76 2.02
N ASP A 32 22.57 -34.12 1.87
CA ASP A 32 22.08 -33.12 2.82
C ASP A 32 20.76 -32.59 2.27
N THR A 33 19.65 -33.23 2.67
CA THR A 33 18.43 -32.46 2.84
C THR A 33 18.70 -31.50 3.99
N GLU A 34 19.37 -30.38 3.71
CA GLU A 34 19.46 -29.27 4.65
C GLU A 34 18.02 -28.92 5.01
N ARG A 35 17.65 -29.32 6.23
CA ARG A 35 16.37 -29.00 6.81
C ARG A 35 16.32 -27.49 6.85
N PHE A 36 15.44 -26.89 6.04
CA PHE A 36 15.21 -25.45 6.03
C PHE A 36 15.09 -24.96 7.48
N ASP A 37 16.08 -24.20 7.94
CA ASP A 37 16.09 -23.58 9.26
C ASP A 37 15.33 -22.25 9.17
N PRO A 38 14.11 -22.15 9.72
CA PRO A 38 13.35 -20.92 9.67
C PRO A 38 13.98 -19.78 10.49
N GLY A 39 14.94 -20.10 11.38
CA GLY A 39 15.65 -19.13 12.22
C GLY A 39 16.94 -18.58 11.60
N ALA A 40 17.42 -19.17 10.50
CA ALA A 40 18.60 -18.68 9.80
C ALA A 40 18.27 -17.36 9.07
N PRO A 41 19.19 -16.37 9.06
CA PRO A 41 18.99 -15.15 8.30
C PRO A 41 18.86 -15.48 6.80
N PRO A 42 17.96 -14.80 6.06
CA PRO A 42 17.78 -15.06 4.65
C PRO A 42 19.09 -14.80 3.86
N PRO A 43 19.33 -15.51 2.75
CA PRO A 43 20.56 -15.39 1.96
C PRO A 43 20.62 -14.08 1.13
N PHE A 44 19.83 -13.07 1.47
CA PHE A 44 19.76 -11.76 0.84
C PHE A 44 19.51 -10.69 1.90
N ASN A 45 19.98 -9.47 1.65
CA ASN A 45 19.80 -8.34 2.53
C ASN A 45 18.69 -7.40 2.03
N LEU A 46 18.30 -6.41 2.85
CA LEU A 46 17.26 -5.44 2.48
C LEU A 46 17.62 -4.58 1.25
N ALA A 47 18.91 -4.36 0.97
CA ALA A 47 19.35 -3.63 -0.22
C ALA A 47 19.10 -4.44 -1.49
N ASP A 48 19.29 -5.76 -1.46
CA ASP A 48 19.00 -6.66 -2.59
C ASP A 48 17.51 -6.61 -2.95
N ILE A 49 16.64 -6.64 -1.93
CA ILE A 49 15.18 -6.51 -2.10
C ILE A 49 14.83 -5.14 -2.71
N ARG A 50 15.39 -4.05 -2.18
CA ARG A 50 15.14 -2.70 -2.71
C ARG A 50 15.63 -2.53 -4.13
N ALA A 51 16.76 -3.15 -4.48
CA ALA A 51 17.32 -3.12 -5.83
C ALA A 51 16.46 -3.88 -6.85
N ALA A 52 15.75 -4.93 -6.41
CA ALA A 52 14.82 -5.67 -7.26
C ALA A 52 13.54 -4.87 -7.60
N ILE A 53 13.19 -3.85 -6.81
CA ILE A 53 11.98 -3.03 -7.05
C ILE A 53 12.27 -1.96 -8.12
N PRO A 54 11.48 -1.90 -9.22
CA PRO A 54 11.68 -0.92 -10.28
C PRO A 54 11.69 0.54 -9.77
N LYS A 55 12.59 1.37 -10.33
CA LYS A 55 12.78 2.78 -9.91
C LYS A 55 11.49 3.61 -9.89
N HIS A 56 10.56 3.34 -10.81
CA HIS A 56 9.30 4.08 -10.91
C HIS A 56 8.33 3.79 -9.74
N CYS A 57 8.46 2.64 -9.06
CA CYS A 57 7.63 2.31 -7.88
C CYS A 57 7.97 3.18 -6.66
N TRP A 58 9.14 3.82 -6.65
CA TRP A 58 9.56 4.72 -5.58
C TRP A 58 9.09 6.17 -5.76
N VAL A 59 8.51 6.48 -6.92
CA VAL A 59 8.03 7.83 -7.25
C VAL A 59 6.60 8.00 -6.77
N LYS A 60 6.43 8.74 -5.67
CA LYS A 60 5.11 9.13 -5.16
C LYS A 60 4.56 10.30 -5.96
N ASN A 61 3.28 10.23 -6.33
CA ASN A 61 2.59 11.29 -7.05
C ASN A 61 1.52 11.95 -6.16
N PRO A 62 1.82 13.10 -5.51
CA PRO A 62 0.89 13.75 -4.58
C PRO A 62 -0.41 14.23 -5.25
N TRP A 63 -0.37 14.55 -6.55
CA TRP A 63 -1.57 14.93 -7.29
C TRP A 63 -2.54 13.77 -7.45
N MET A 64 -2.00 12.58 -7.72
CA MET A 64 -2.81 11.37 -7.79
C MET A 64 -3.36 11.02 -6.41
N SER A 65 -2.54 11.07 -5.36
CA SER A 65 -3.00 10.85 -3.98
C SER A 65 -4.12 11.82 -3.58
N MET A 66 -3.97 13.11 -3.89
CA MET A 66 -5.00 14.13 -3.62
C MET A 66 -6.26 13.93 -4.47
N SER A 67 -6.14 13.43 -5.71
CA SER A 67 -7.30 13.11 -6.53
C SER A 67 -8.17 12.02 -5.91
N TYR A 68 -7.57 11.03 -5.24
CA TYR A 68 -8.30 10.02 -4.48
C TYR A 68 -9.01 10.61 -3.26
N VAL A 69 -8.37 11.54 -2.54
CA VAL A 69 -9.02 12.28 -1.44
C VAL A 69 -10.26 13.01 -1.92
N VAL A 70 -10.15 13.80 -3.00
CA VAL A 70 -11.28 14.56 -3.55
C VAL A 70 -12.39 13.62 -4.03
N ARG A 71 -12.04 12.54 -4.73
CA ARG A 71 -12.99 11.52 -5.18
C ARG A 71 -13.76 10.92 -4.01
N ASP A 72 -13.05 10.47 -2.97
CA ASP A 72 -13.66 9.74 -1.85
C ASP A 72 -14.54 10.66 -1.02
N VAL A 73 -14.11 11.91 -0.79
CA VAL A 73 -14.92 12.94 -0.16
C VAL A 73 -16.19 13.24 -0.98
N ALA A 74 -16.07 13.37 -2.30
CA ALA A 74 -17.23 13.61 -3.17
C ALA A 74 -18.22 12.44 -3.14
N ILE A 75 -17.73 11.19 -3.11
CA ILE A 75 -18.58 10.00 -2.98
C ILE A 75 -19.26 9.98 -1.60
N VAL A 76 -18.54 10.26 -0.52
CA VAL A 76 -19.08 10.34 0.85
C VAL A 76 -20.25 11.33 0.93
N PHE A 77 -20.08 12.54 0.40
CA PHE A 77 -21.15 13.53 0.38
C PHE A 77 -22.27 13.17 -0.59
N GLY A 78 -21.94 12.59 -1.74
CA GLY A 78 -22.92 12.14 -2.74
C GLY A 78 -23.83 11.04 -2.19
N LEU A 79 -23.26 10.03 -1.52
CA LEU A 79 -24.01 8.96 -0.87
C LEU A 79 -24.95 9.52 0.21
N ALA A 80 -24.45 10.41 1.06
CA ALA A 80 -25.25 11.06 2.10
C ALA A 80 -26.39 11.89 1.50
N ALA A 81 -26.13 12.67 0.44
CA ALA A 81 -27.13 13.48 -0.24
C ALA A 81 -28.21 12.61 -0.90
N VAL A 82 -27.84 11.52 -1.58
CA VAL A 82 -28.78 10.56 -2.18
C VAL A 82 -29.65 9.91 -1.11
N ALA A 83 -29.06 9.40 -0.03
CA ALA A 83 -29.80 8.77 1.06
C ALA A 83 -30.78 9.76 1.72
N ALA A 84 -30.35 10.99 1.98
CA ALA A 84 -31.17 12.04 2.56
C ALA A 84 -32.30 12.50 1.64
N TYR A 85 -32.04 12.63 0.33
CA TYR A 85 -33.03 13.08 -0.66
C TYR A 85 -34.17 12.07 -0.82
N PHE A 86 -33.84 10.79 -0.98
CA PHE A 86 -34.87 9.75 -1.18
C PHE A 86 -35.51 9.29 0.13
N ASN A 87 -34.79 9.39 1.26
CA ASN A 87 -35.24 9.07 2.61
C ASN A 87 -36.14 7.82 2.69
N ASN A 88 -35.68 6.71 2.11
CA ASN A 88 -36.42 5.46 2.04
C ASN A 88 -35.81 4.43 3.00
N TRP A 89 -36.65 3.75 3.78
CA TRP A 89 -36.27 2.67 4.69
C TRP A 89 -35.33 1.63 4.05
N LEU A 90 -35.56 1.25 2.80
CA LEU A 90 -34.74 0.27 2.08
C LEU A 90 -33.36 0.79 1.67
N LEU A 91 -33.22 2.12 1.52
CA LEU A 91 -31.94 2.74 1.16
C LEU A 91 -31.01 2.87 2.36
N TRP A 92 -31.54 2.95 3.58
CA TRP A 92 -30.72 3.16 4.78
C TRP A 92 -29.71 2.03 5.03
N PRO A 93 -30.07 0.73 4.98
CA PRO A 93 -29.09 -0.34 5.14
C PRO A 93 -28.02 -0.35 4.04
N LEU A 94 -28.42 -0.08 2.79
CA LEU A 94 -27.47 0.02 1.67
C LEU A 94 -26.53 1.21 1.83
N TYR A 95 -27.06 2.35 2.28
CA TYR A 95 -26.28 3.54 2.58
C TYR A 95 -25.30 3.27 3.71
N TRP A 96 -25.71 2.68 4.84
CA TRP A 96 -24.78 2.39 5.94
C TRP A 96 -23.62 1.51 5.52
N PHE A 97 -23.90 0.47 4.74
CA PHE A 97 -22.85 -0.40 4.23
C PHE A 97 -21.89 0.36 3.30
N ALA A 98 -22.44 1.05 2.27
CA ALA A 98 -21.62 1.79 1.31
C ALA A 98 -20.84 2.94 1.97
N GLN A 99 -21.47 3.69 2.86
CA GLN A 99 -20.88 4.80 3.59
C GLN A 99 -19.77 4.32 4.53
N GLY A 100 -20.00 3.21 5.25
CA GLY A 100 -18.99 2.58 6.10
C GLY A 100 -17.77 2.14 5.31
N THR A 101 -17.97 1.54 4.13
CA THR A 101 -16.86 1.21 3.21
C THR A 101 -16.09 2.46 2.77
N MET A 102 -16.77 3.56 2.48
CA MET A 102 -16.11 4.81 2.09
C MET A 102 -15.36 5.48 3.24
N PHE A 103 -15.85 5.39 4.48
CA PHE A 103 -15.09 5.83 5.64
C PHE A 103 -13.84 4.99 5.88
N TRP A 104 -13.89 3.69 5.60
CA TRP A 104 -12.69 2.86 5.57
C TRP A 104 -11.69 3.30 4.47
N ALA A 105 -12.18 3.73 3.30
CA ALA A 105 -11.31 4.29 2.27
C ALA A 105 -10.61 5.59 2.73
N LEU A 106 -11.32 6.50 3.41
CA LEU A 106 -10.71 7.69 4.02
C LEU A 106 -9.68 7.33 5.09
N PHE A 107 -9.96 6.29 5.89
CA PHE A 107 -9.03 5.77 6.88
C PHE A 107 -7.73 5.28 6.24
N VAL A 108 -7.80 4.52 5.15
CA VAL A 108 -6.63 4.02 4.40
C VAL A 108 -5.81 5.17 3.85
N LEU A 109 -6.44 6.20 3.26
CA LEU A 109 -5.71 7.38 2.77
C LEU A 109 -5.00 8.13 3.91
N GLY A 110 -5.61 8.25 5.08
CA GLY A 110 -4.96 8.85 6.25
C GLY A 110 -3.85 7.96 6.83
N HIS A 111 -4.01 6.63 6.77
CA HIS A 111 -2.98 5.66 7.16
C HIS A 111 -1.76 5.76 6.25
N ASP A 112 -1.96 5.88 4.94
CA ASP A 112 -0.89 6.13 3.96
C ASP A 112 -0.14 7.45 4.22
N CYS A 113 -0.82 8.46 4.75
CA CYS A 113 -0.16 9.68 5.20
C CYS A 113 0.78 9.40 6.39
N GLY A 114 0.34 8.58 7.37
CA GLY A 114 1.14 8.18 8.53
C GLY A 114 2.38 7.34 8.15
N HIS A 115 2.26 6.47 7.17
CA HIS A 115 3.39 5.73 6.59
C HIS A 115 4.29 6.57 5.69
N GLY A 116 3.80 7.73 5.26
CA GLY A 116 4.48 8.60 4.31
C GLY A 116 4.47 8.07 2.88
N SER A 117 3.65 7.07 2.55
CA SER A 117 3.42 6.58 1.18
C SER A 117 2.60 7.58 0.35
N PHE A 118 1.80 8.43 1.00
CA PHE A 118 0.93 9.42 0.35
C PHE A 118 1.70 10.47 -0.47
N SER A 119 2.77 11.04 0.09
CA SER A 119 3.63 12.01 -0.60
C SER A 119 5.06 12.03 -0.03
N ASN A 120 5.98 12.70 -0.74
CA ASN A 120 7.34 12.95 -0.25
C ASN A 120 7.44 14.14 0.70
N ASP A 121 6.37 14.94 0.88
CA ASP A 121 6.35 16.07 1.81
C ASP A 121 5.71 15.65 3.14
N PRO A 122 6.48 15.58 4.24
CA PRO A 122 5.94 15.23 5.56
C PRO A 122 4.86 16.19 6.05
N ARG A 123 4.91 17.48 5.68
CA ARG A 123 3.91 18.47 6.09
C ARG A 123 2.58 18.21 5.41
N LEU A 124 2.61 17.94 4.10
CA LEU A 124 1.42 17.56 3.35
C LEU A 124 0.78 16.29 3.94
N ASN A 125 1.59 15.29 4.26
CA ASN A 125 1.12 14.06 4.89
C ASN A 125 0.49 14.35 6.27
N SER A 126 1.12 15.14 7.13
CA SER A 126 0.54 15.50 8.43
C SER A 126 -0.78 16.23 8.30
N VAL A 127 -0.88 17.23 7.42
CA VAL A 127 -2.13 18.00 7.23
C VAL A 127 -3.23 17.12 6.66
N ALA A 128 -2.96 16.41 5.57
CA ALA A 128 -3.94 15.54 4.93
C ALA A 128 -4.38 14.40 5.86
N GLY A 129 -3.43 13.74 6.53
CA GLY A 129 -3.69 12.68 7.48
C GLY A 129 -4.55 13.14 8.66
N HIS A 130 -4.26 14.32 9.22
CA HIS A 130 -5.11 14.93 10.25
C HIS A 130 -6.53 15.18 9.76
N LEU A 131 -6.70 15.82 8.60
CA LEU A 131 -8.03 16.10 8.05
C LEU A 131 -8.83 14.81 7.81
N LEU A 132 -8.20 13.82 7.18
CA LEU A 132 -8.83 12.54 6.86
C LEU A 132 -9.22 11.77 8.12
N HIS A 133 -8.27 11.52 9.03
CA HIS A 133 -8.55 10.74 10.24
C HIS A 133 -9.48 11.47 11.22
N SER A 134 -9.33 12.79 11.41
CA SER A 134 -10.24 13.55 12.28
C SER A 134 -11.68 13.56 11.74
N SER A 135 -11.89 13.56 10.43
CA SER A 135 -13.24 13.51 9.83
C SER A 135 -14.02 12.23 10.17
N ILE A 136 -13.32 11.15 10.53
CA ILE A 136 -13.91 9.85 10.92
C ILE A 136 -13.63 9.50 12.39
N LEU A 137 -13.26 10.49 13.21
CA LEU A 137 -12.97 10.35 14.65
C LEU A 137 -11.81 9.39 14.98
N VAL A 138 -10.86 9.26 14.07
CA VAL A 138 -9.65 8.47 14.26
C VAL A 138 -8.49 9.40 14.68
N PRO A 139 -7.71 9.08 15.73
CA PRO A 139 -6.62 9.94 16.17
C PRO A 139 -5.36 9.72 15.30
N TYR A 140 -5.05 10.67 14.41
CA TYR A 140 -3.92 10.57 13.47
C TYR A 140 -2.56 10.29 14.14
N HIS A 141 -2.28 10.90 15.30
CA HIS A 141 -1.01 10.69 16.00
C HIS A 141 -0.78 9.23 16.42
N GLY A 142 -1.83 8.50 16.80
CA GLY A 142 -1.72 7.07 17.12
C GLY A 142 -1.37 6.21 15.89
N TRP A 143 -1.65 6.70 14.69
CA TRP A 143 -1.28 6.04 13.44
C TRP A 143 0.14 6.34 13.00
N ILE A 144 0.79 7.35 13.60
CA ILE A 144 2.22 7.58 13.42
C ILE A 144 3.02 6.51 14.19
N SER A 145 2.61 6.16 15.41
CA SER A 145 3.25 5.06 16.15
C SER A 145 3.05 3.74 15.41
N HIS A 146 1.84 3.45 14.90
CA HIS A 146 1.55 2.24 14.13
C HIS A 146 2.56 1.88 13.01
N ARG A 147 3.28 2.86 12.45
CA ARG A 147 4.42 2.60 11.56
C ARG A 147 5.55 1.83 12.25
N THR A 148 5.92 2.22 13.46
CA THR A 148 6.91 1.56 14.31
C THR A 148 6.49 0.12 14.63
N HIS A 149 5.21 -0.11 14.93
CA HIS A 149 4.65 -1.46 15.12
C HIS A 149 4.86 -2.33 13.88
N HIS A 150 4.59 -1.81 12.68
CA HIS A 150 4.87 -2.56 11.44
C HIS A 150 6.36 -2.81 11.20
N GLN A 151 7.23 -1.93 11.67
CA GLN A 151 8.68 -2.13 11.57
C GLN A 151 9.20 -3.19 12.55
N ASN A 152 8.50 -3.35 13.68
CA ASN A 152 8.92 -4.21 14.78
C ASN A 152 7.95 -5.37 15.05
N HIS A 153 7.06 -5.70 14.10
CA HIS A 153 5.97 -6.64 14.33
C HIS A 153 6.51 -8.00 14.79
N GLY A 154 6.17 -8.40 16.03
CA GLY A 154 6.66 -9.64 16.64
C GLY A 154 8.02 -9.56 17.31
N HIS A 155 8.60 -8.36 17.47
CA HIS A 155 9.84 -8.14 18.21
C HIS A 155 9.54 -7.82 19.68
N VAL A 156 9.85 -8.74 20.59
CA VAL A 156 9.42 -8.66 22.01
C VAL A 156 9.84 -7.37 22.73
N GLU A 157 11.02 -6.84 22.41
CA GLU A 157 11.59 -5.64 23.06
C GLU A 157 11.22 -4.31 22.36
N ASN A 158 10.89 -4.35 21.06
CA ASN A 158 10.82 -3.14 20.21
C ASN A 158 9.43 -2.91 19.62
N ASP A 159 8.53 -3.88 19.72
CA ASP A 159 7.13 -3.72 19.38
C ASP A 159 6.43 -2.97 20.52
N GLU A 160 5.90 -1.80 20.20
CA GLU A 160 5.23 -0.91 21.17
C GLU A 160 3.88 -1.43 21.69
N SER A 161 3.47 -2.65 21.31
CA SER A 161 2.27 -3.32 21.80
C SER A 161 2.44 -4.07 23.14
N TRP A 162 3.67 -4.21 23.65
CA TRP A 162 3.97 -4.97 24.87
C TRP A 162 4.16 -4.12 26.15
N HIS A 163 3.88 -2.81 26.10
CA HIS A 163 4.02 -1.87 27.23
C HIS A 163 2.79 -0.99 27.44
#